data_AF-A0A060C7E2-F1
#
_entry.id   AF-A0A060C7E2-F1
#
_cell.length_a   1.000
_cell.length_b   1.000
_cell.length_c   1.000
_cell.angle_alpha   90.00
_cell.angle_beta   90.00
_cell.angle_gamma   90.00
#
_symmetry.space_group_name_H-M   'P 1'
#
loop_
_entity.id
_entity.type
_entity.pdbx_description
1 polymer ?
#
loop_
_entity_poly.entity_id
_entity_poly.type
_entity_poly.pdbx_seq_one_letter_code
_entity_poly.pdbx_strand_id
1 'polypeptide(L)'
;RAFNYNIRENRPIQVGDRMEIEMSQFLDSPPNGRENYYGTVYLYIVGQGFVPWEAHGVFGDFSTEMEDSHPIDQSGWLGGKTTLPYNYSDEPDNHFMQMATNLAPINGQPFVLGRRLHHTDFGDGSHSESGNPGVDNPIYTEMVGKLGGRYINRSCV
;
A
#
# COMPACT_ATOMS: atom_id res chain seq x y z
N ARG A 1 -4.26 24.73 13.29
CA ARG A 1 -5.65 25.06 12.89
C ARG A 1 -6.48 23.81 13.15
N ALA A 2 -7.54 23.86 13.95
CA ALA A 2 -8.32 22.65 14.26
C ALA A 2 -9.15 22.24 13.02
N PHE A 3 -9.05 20.98 12.61
CA PHE A 3 -9.91 20.38 11.60
C PHE A 3 -11.25 20.02 12.26
N ASN A 4 -12.23 20.94 12.24
CA ASN A 4 -13.56 20.72 12.83
C ASN A 4 -14.72 21.08 11.89
N TYR A 5 -14.45 21.34 10.62
CA TYR A 5 -15.45 21.78 9.63
C TYR A 5 -15.36 20.95 8.35
N ASN A 6 -16.50 20.45 7.87
CA ASN A 6 -16.65 19.78 6.61
C ASN A 6 -17.11 20.79 5.55
N ILE A 7 -16.20 21.14 4.63
CA ILE A 7 -16.47 22.14 3.60
C ILE A 7 -17.45 21.67 2.53
N ARG A 8 -17.55 20.36 2.28
CA ARG A 8 -18.46 19.81 1.26
C ARG A 8 -19.92 19.91 1.72
N GLU A 9 -20.14 19.64 3.00
CA GLU A 9 -21.46 19.68 3.62
C GLU A 9 -21.79 21.03 4.26
N ASN A 10 -20.83 21.96 4.26
CA ASN A 10 -20.91 23.29 4.87
C ASN A 10 -21.43 23.26 6.32
N ARG A 11 -20.89 22.35 7.13
CA ARG A 11 -21.26 22.15 8.55
C ARG A 11 -20.08 21.63 9.37
N PRO A 12 -20.15 21.63 10.71
CA PRO A 12 -19.17 20.93 11.54
C PRO A 12 -19.05 19.44 11.17
N ILE A 13 -17.86 18.88 11.38
CA ILE A 13 -17.58 17.45 11.13
C ILE A 13 -18.48 16.58 12.02
N GLN A 14 -19.06 15.52 11.45
CA GLN A 14 -19.93 14.55 12.13
C GLN A 14 -19.50 13.11 11.83
N VAL A 15 -19.97 12.16 12.65
CA VAL A 15 -19.81 10.72 12.38
C VAL A 15 -20.39 10.38 11.01
N GLY A 16 -19.64 9.61 10.22
CA GLY A 16 -19.95 9.27 8.83
C GLY A 16 -19.31 10.20 7.79
N ASP A 17 -18.76 11.36 8.19
CA ASP A 17 -18.05 12.22 7.25
C ASP A 17 -16.78 11.52 6.72
N ARG A 18 -16.54 11.70 5.43
CA ARG A 18 -15.37 11.20 4.71
C ARG A 18 -14.25 12.21 4.77
N MET A 19 -13.04 11.75 5.08
CA MET A 19 -11.82 12.54 5.03
C MET A 19 -10.77 11.81 4.22
N GLU A 20 -10.31 12.45 3.16
CA GLU A 20 -9.16 12.01 2.39
C GLU A 20 -7.89 12.65 2.96
N ILE A 21 -6.86 11.85 3.09
CA ILE A 21 -5.57 12.27 3.63
C ILE A 21 -4.49 11.66 2.74
N GLU A 22 -3.56 12.46 2.24
CA GLU A 22 -2.33 11.96 1.63
C GLU A 22 -1.15 12.28 2.53
N MET A 23 -0.29 11.29 2.76
CA MET A 23 0.98 11.51 3.45
C MET A 23 2.14 11.34 2.48
N SER A 24 2.71 12.45 2.06
CA SER A 24 3.90 12.49 1.20
C SER A 24 5.13 12.81 2.05
N GLN A 25 6.24 12.12 1.78
CA GLN A 25 7.50 12.31 2.50
C GLN A 25 8.48 13.10 1.63
N PHE A 26 9.02 14.18 2.19
CA PHE A 26 10.06 14.99 1.58
C PHE A 26 11.34 14.81 2.38
N LEU A 27 12.35 14.23 1.75
CA LEU A 27 13.66 13.95 2.32
C LEU A 27 14.64 15.04 1.91
N ASP A 28 15.44 15.50 2.87
CA ASP A 28 16.56 16.41 2.61
C ASP A 28 17.83 15.61 2.34
N SER A 29 18.37 15.75 1.12
CA SER A 29 19.65 15.17 0.71
C SER A 29 19.81 13.68 1.07
N PRO A 30 18.88 12.79 0.68
CA PRO A 30 18.95 11.39 1.08
C PRO A 30 20.20 10.73 0.48
N PRO A 31 20.92 9.89 1.24
CA PRO A 31 22.15 9.25 0.76
C PRO A 31 21.90 8.33 -0.45
N ASN A 32 20.68 7.81 -0.60
CA ASN A 32 20.20 7.07 -1.77
C ASN A 32 18.69 7.35 -1.94
N GLY A 33 18.19 7.40 -3.18
CA GLY A 33 16.77 7.55 -3.50
C GLY A 33 16.38 8.92 -4.06
N ARG A 34 15.11 9.30 -3.92
CA ARG A 34 14.54 10.57 -4.39
C ARG A 34 14.17 11.46 -3.20
N GLU A 35 14.30 12.78 -3.38
CA GLU A 35 13.91 13.78 -2.36
C GLU A 35 12.40 13.79 -2.11
N ASN A 36 11.60 13.60 -3.15
CA ASN A 36 10.15 13.47 -3.07
C ASN A 36 9.75 12.00 -3.25
N TYR A 37 9.03 11.47 -2.26
CA TYR A 37 8.41 10.15 -2.37
C TYR A 37 6.91 10.27 -2.55
N TYR A 38 6.34 9.50 -3.48
CA TYR A 38 4.90 9.48 -3.73
C TYR A 38 4.16 9.13 -2.44
N GLY A 39 3.14 9.91 -2.13
CA GLY A 39 2.28 9.64 -0.99
C GLY A 39 1.27 8.54 -1.29
N THR A 40 0.76 7.94 -0.23
CA THR A 40 -0.43 7.07 -0.31
C THR A 40 -1.62 7.89 0.14
N VAL A 41 -2.72 7.81 -0.61
CA VAL A 41 -4.00 8.39 -0.23
C VAL A 41 -4.76 7.42 0.67
N TYR A 42 -5.26 7.94 1.78
CA TYR A 42 -6.02 7.23 2.81
C TYR A 42 -7.44 7.81 2.87
N LEU A 43 -8.44 6.93 2.94
CA LEU A 43 -9.81 7.34 3.26
C LEU A 43 -10.13 7.00 4.72
N TYR A 44 -10.45 8.02 5.51
CA TYR A 44 -10.91 7.90 6.89
C TYR A 44 -12.38 8.28 6.99
N ILE A 45 -13.18 7.43 7.64
CA ILE A 45 -14.59 7.69 7.95
C ILE A 45 -14.70 8.04 9.44
N VAL A 46 -15.25 9.21 9.75
CA VAL A 46 -15.40 9.66 11.14
C VAL A 46 -16.26 8.68 11.93
N GLY A 47 -15.72 8.15 13.02
CA GLY A 47 -16.40 7.18 13.88
C GLY A 47 -16.26 5.72 13.42
N GLN A 48 -15.62 5.45 12.26
CA GLN A 48 -15.37 4.09 11.76
C GLN A 48 -13.87 3.79 11.60
N GLY A 49 -13.06 4.72 11.10
CA GLY A 49 -11.63 4.53 10.87
C GLY A 49 -11.24 4.52 9.39
N PHE A 50 -10.03 4.01 9.11
CA PHE A 50 -9.52 3.86 7.74
C PHE A 50 -10.20 2.70 7.01
N VAL A 51 -10.49 2.90 5.73
CA VAL A 51 -11.16 1.93 4.85
C VAL A 51 -10.46 1.87 3.49
N PRO A 52 -10.49 0.72 2.80
CA PRO A 52 -10.14 0.66 1.38
C PRO A 52 -11.13 1.49 0.57
N TRP A 53 -10.64 2.17 -0.48
CA TRP A 53 -11.40 3.17 -1.19
C TRP A 53 -11.25 3.05 -2.71
N GLU A 54 -12.22 3.62 -3.42
CA GLU A 54 -12.25 3.80 -4.85
C GLU A 54 -12.77 5.20 -5.19
N ALA A 55 -12.25 5.81 -6.25
CA ALA A 55 -12.64 7.09 -6.80
C ALA A 55 -13.96 6.99 -7.57
N HIS A 56 -14.84 7.97 -7.39
CA HIS A 56 -16.06 8.16 -8.16
C HIS A 56 -15.97 9.43 -9.02
N GLY A 57 -16.57 9.38 -10.21
CA GLY A 57 -16.54 10.48 -11.16
C GLY A 57 -15.33 10.45 -12.09
N VAL A 58 -15.10 11.55 -12.81
CA VAL A 58 -14.05 11.66 -13.83
C VAL A 58 -13.21 12.90 -13.57
N PHE A 59 -11.88 12.75 -13.54
CA PHE A 59 -10.98 13.88 -13.34
C PHE A 59 -11.21 14.99 -14.37
N GLY A 60 -11.36 16.23 -13.90
CA GLY A 60 -11.56 17.39 -14.76
C GLY A 60 -12.99 17.60 -15.25
N ASP A 61 -13.94 16.70 -14.97
CA ASP A 61 -15.36 16.89 -15.25
C ASP A 61 -16.12 17.31 -13.98
N PHE A 62 -16.32 18.63 -13.86
CA PHE A 62 -17.05 19.27 -12.76
C PHE A 62 -18.53 18.89 -12.67
N SER A 63 -19.11 18.21 -13.67
CA SER A 63 -20.47 17.66 -13.59
C SER A 63 -20.54 16.33 -12.84
N THR A 64 -19.40 15.72 -12.55
CA THR A 64 -19.26 14.47 -11.81
C THR A 64 -18.62 14.71 -10.43
N GLU A 65 -18.36 13.63 -9.70
CA GLU A 65 -17.68 13.68 -8.40
C GLU A 65 -16.16 13.96 -8.49
N MET A 66 -15.59 14.11 -9.69
CA MET A 66 -14.18 14.47 -9.92
C MET A 66 -13.17 13.59 -9.18
N GLU A 67 -13.35 12.28 -9.25
CA GLU A 67 -12.50 11.28 -8.55
C GLU A 67 -12.55 11.39 -7.03
N ASP A 68 -13.71 11.71 -6.47
CA ASP A 68 -13.92 11.69 -5.02
C ASP A 68 -13.74 10.28 -4.44
N SER A 69 -13.04 10.15 -3.31
CA SER A 69 -12.83 8.87 -2.63
C SER A 69 -14.10 8.37 -1.91
N HIS A 70 -14.55 7.16 -2.28
CA HIS A 70 -15.63 6.41 -1.63
C HIS A 70 -15.11 5.10 -1.03
N PRO A 71 -15.71 4.58 0.06
CA PRO A 71 -15.35 3.26 0.56
C PRO A 71 -15.75 2.20 -0.47
N ILE A 72 -14.85 1.25 -0.73
CA ILE A 72 -15.21 0.03 -1.47
C ILE A 72 -16.27 -0.72 -0.66
N ASP A 73 -17.31 -1.25 -1.32
CA ASP A 73 -18.35 -2.03 -0.66
C ASP A 73 -17.74 -3.19 0.15
N GLN A 74 -18.26 -3.43 1.36
CA GLN A 74 -17.69 -4.42 2.27
C GLN A 74 -17.65 -5.84 1.68
N SER A 75 -18.56 -6.17 0.75
CA SER A 75 -18.52 -7.45 0.02
C SER A 75 -17.26 -7.62 -0.86
N GLY A 76 -16.63 -6.52 -1.27
CA GLY A 76 -15.36 -6.50 -1.99
C GLY A 76 -14.11 -6.60 -1.11
N TRP A 77 -14.26 -6.63 0.22
CA TRP A 77 -13.13 -6.68 1.15
C TRP A 77 -12.56 -8.10 1.28
N LEU A 78 -11.97 -8.62 0.21
CA LEU A 78 -11.41 -9.99 0.15
C LEU A 78 -10.27 -10.20 1.15
N GLY A 79 -9.53 -9.14 1.51
CA GLY A 79 -8.53 -9.13 2.56
C GLY A 79 -9.08 -8.66 3.92
N GLY A 80 -10.41 -8.59 4.08
CA GLY A 80 -11.05 -8.01 5.26
C GLY A 80 -10.61 -6.56 5.47
N LYS A 81 -10.28 -6.20 6.71
CA LYS A 81 -9.80 -4.85 7.04
C LYS A 81 -8.43 -4.52 6.44
N THR A 82 -7.70 -5.50 5.91
CA THR A 82 -6.40 -5.29 5.26
C THR A 82 -6.49 -5.29 3.73
N THR A 83 -7.71 -5.24 3.18
CA THR A 83 -7.94 -4.97 1.76
C THR A 83 -7.29 -3.63 1.38
N LEU A 84 -6.62 -3.60 0.23
CA LEU A 84 -6.00 -2.38 -0.31
C LEU A 84 -7.04 -1.54 -1.07
N PRO A 85 -6.82 -0.22 -1.23
CA PRO A 85 -7.63 0.61 -2.14
C PRO A 85 -7.60 0.10 -3.58
N TYR A 86 -8.49 0.57 -4.44
CA TYR A 86 -8.44 0.25 -5.86
C TYR A 86 -7.11 0.71 -6.48
N ASN A 87 -6.58 -0.05 -7.44
CA ASN A 87 -5.31 0.27 -8.09
C ASN A 87 -5.49 1.31 -9.21
N TYR A 88 -5.03 2.53 -8.97
CA TYR A 88 -5.06 3.62 -9.95
C TYR A 88 -3.74 3.81 -10.72
N SER A 89 -2.65 3.12 -10.35
CA SER A 89 -1.35 3.31 -11.00
C SER A 89 -1.17 2.50 -12.29
N ASP A 90 -2.11 1.62 -12.62
CA ASP A 90 -1.98 0.62 -13.70
C ASP A 90 -0.74 -0.29 -13.54
N GLU A 91 -0.30 -0.49 -12.28
CA GLU A 91 0.79 -1.39 -11.91
C GLU A 91 0.24 -2.57 -11.08
N PRO A 92 -0.49 -3.52 -11.70
CA PRO A 92 -1.17 -4.60 -10.98
C PRO A 92 -0.21 -5.58 -10.29
N ASP A 93 1.00 -5.73 -10.81
CA ASP A 93 2.10 -6.49 -10.22
C ASP A 93 2.60 -5.88 -8.91
N ASN A 94 2.56 -4.55 -8.80
CA ASN A 94 3.01 -3.81 -7.62
C ASN A 94 1.93 -3.64 -6.55
N HIS A 95 0.66 -3.91 -6.87
CA HIS A 95 -0.45 -3.61 -5.99
C HIS A 95 -0.33 -4.29 -4.61
N PHE A 96 -0.04 -5.59 -4.59
CA PHE A 96 0.11 -6.37 -3.35
C PHE A 96 1.42 -6.12 -2.60
N MET A 97 2.32 -5.28 -3.14
CA MET A 97 3.54 -4.89 -2.45
C MET A 97 3.31 -3.78 -1.42
N GLN A 98 2.13 -3.18 -1.40
CA GLN A 98 1.75 -2.08 -0.51
C GLN A 98 1.31 -2.61 0.86
N MET A 99 1.68 -1.88 1.92
CA MET A 99 1.14 -2.13 3.26
C MET A 99 -0.34 -1.74 3.31
N ALA A 100 -1.15 -2.52 4.02
CA ALA A 100 -2.51 -2.12 4.31
C ALA A 100 -2.54 -0.78 5.06
N THR A 101 -3.49 0.09 4.71
CA THR A 101 -3.58 1.46 5.21
C THR A 101 -3.88 1.56 6.71
N ASN A 102 -4.30 0.46 7.33
CA ASN A 102 -4.54 0.35 8.77
C ASN A 102 -3.48 -0.48 9.51
N LEU A 103 -2.32 -0.74 8.89
CA LEU A 103 -1.25 -1.50 9.51
C LEU A 103 -0.59 -0.67 10.62
N ALA A 104 -0.54 -1.23 11.83
CA ALA A 104 0.17 -0.59 12.94
C ALA A 104 1.69 -0.53 12.65
N PRO A 105 2.41 0.52 13.09
CA PRO A 105 3.85 0.68 12.82
C PRO A 105 4.70 -0.53 13.22
N ILE A 106 4.37 -1.17 14.34
CA ILE A 106 5.06 -2.38 14.82
C ILE A 106 5.01 -3.56 13.85
N ASN A 107 3.99 -3.58 12.97
CA ASN A 107 3.79 -4.63 11.98
C ASN A 107 4.41 -4.29 10.61
N GLY A 108 4.91 -3.06 10.42
CA GLY A 108 5.56 -2.65 9.17
C GLY A 108 6.82 -3.48 8.88
N GLN A 109 7.68 -3.67 9.87
CA GLN A 109 8.89 -4.48 9.69
C GLN A 109 8.57 -5.97 9.40
N PRO A 110 7.68 -6.65 10.16
CA PRO A 110 7.20 -7.99 9.78
C PRO A 110 6.63 -8.09 8.37
N PHE A 111 5.87 -7.09 7.91
CA PHE A 111 5.34 -7.06 6.55
C PHE A 111 6.47 -7.05 5.50
N VAL A 112 7.45 -6.14 5.65
CA VAL A 112 8.58 -6.04 4.72
C VAL A 112 9.42 -7.32 4.73
N LEU A 113 9.64 -7.94 5.88
CA LEU A 113 10.34 -9.23 5.99
C LEU A 113 9.55 -10.37 5.32
N GLY A 114 8.23 -10.39 5.47
CA GLY A 114 7.36 -11.35 4.78
C GLY A 114 7.42 -11.21 3.26
N ARG A 115 7.42 -9.97 2.74
CA ARG A 115 7.66 -9.70 1.32
C ARG A 115 9.01 -10.22 0.86
N ARG A 116 10.08 -9.91 1.60
CA ARG A 116 11.43 -10.42 1.29
C ARG A 116 11.42 -11.94 1.10
N LEU A 117 10.77 -12.68 2.00
CA LEU A 117 10.64 -14.14 1.91
C LEU A 117 9.92 -14.60 0.63
N HIS A 118 8.83 -13.95 0.26
CA HIS A 118 8.02 -14.32 -0.92
C HIS A 118 8.80 -14.16 -2.24
N HIS A 119 9.64 -13.13 -2.32
CA HIS A 119 10.50 -12.84 -3.46
C HIS A 119 11.84 -13.58 -3.44
N THR A 120 12.05 -14.55 -2.52
CA THR A 120 13.32 -15.29 -2.40
C THR A 120 13.31 -16.59 -3.22
N ASP A 121 14.39 -16.86 -3.96
CA ASP A 121 14.72 -18.19 -4.47
C ASP A 121 15.24 -19.07 -3.32
N PHE A 122 14.53 -20.14 -3.00
CA PHE A 122 14.88 -21.03 -1.87
C PHE A 122 16.07 -21.97 -2.17
N GLY A 123 16.64 -21.90 -3.37
CA GLY A 123 17.83 -22.65 -3.75
C GLY A 123 19.10 -21.88 -3.42
N ASP A 124 19.20 -20.63 -3.89
CA ASP A 124 20.41 -19.81 -3.74
C ASP A 124 20.21 -18.55 -2.88
N GLY A 125 19.00 -18.28 -2.41
CA GLY A 125 18.67 -17.14 -1.55
C GLY A 125 18.66 -15.80 -2.30
N SER A 126 18.76 -15.79 -3.63
CA SER A 126 18.61 -14.58 -4.43
C SER A 126 17.17 -14.08 -4.44
N HIS A 127 16.99 -12.85 -4.90
CA HIS A 127 15.73 -12.13 -4.86
C HIS A 127 15.24 -11.82 -6.29
N SER A 128 13.93 -11.84 -6.54
CA SER A 128 13.34 -11.63 -7.87
C SER A 128 13.36 -10.16 -8.33
N GLU A 129 13.55 -9.23 -7.40
CA GLU A 129 13.61 -7.79 -7.68
C GLU A 129 14.83 -7.41 -8.53
N SER A 130 14.69 -6.37 -9.37
CA SER A 130 15.74 -5.90 -10.27
C SER A 130 17.01 -5.46 -9.52
N GLY A 131 18.17 -5.87 -10.02
CA GLY A 131 19.49 -5.51 -9.49
C GLY A 131 20.49 -6.65 -9.68
N ASN A 132 21.74 -6.44 -9.29
CA ASN A 132 22.75 -7.49 -9.24
C ASN A 132 22.55 -8.32 -7.97
N PRO A 133 22.20 -9.62 -8.08
CA PRO A 133 22.00 -10.49 -6.92
C PRO A 133 23.24 -10.52 -6.02
N GLY A 134 23.05 -10.36 -4.71
CA GLY A 134 24.15 -10.36 -3.73
C GLY A 134 24.97 -9.07 -3.65
N VAL A 135 24.73 -8.10 -4.56
CA VAL A 135 25.36 -6.77 -4.53
C VAL A 135 24.35 -5.70 -4.16
N ASP A 136 23.26 -5.59 -4.94
CA ASP A 136 22.23 -4.57 -4.72
C ASP A 136 21.16 -5.08 -3.73
N ASN A 137 20.88 -6.39 -3.76
CA ASN A 137 19.99 -7.07 -2.83
C ASN A 137 20.71 -8.27 -2.19
N PRO A 138 21.08 -8.21 -0.89
CA PRO A 138 21.84 -9.26 -0.24
C PRO A 138 21.12 -10.61 -0.22
N ILE A 139 21.88 -11.69 -0.46
CA ILE A 139 21.38 -13.07 -0.39
C ILE A 139 20.72 -13.35 0.96
N TYR A 140 19.51 -13.90 0.94
CA TYR A 140 18.83 -14.34 2.15
C TYR A 140 19.34 -15.73 2.55
N THR A 141 20.49 -15.76 3.25
CA THR A 141 21.25 -16.98 3.52
C THR A 141 20.44 -18.05 4.26
N GLU A 142 19.51 -17.65 5.12
CA GLU A 142 18.62 -18.54 5.85
C GLU A 142 17.65 -19.32 4.95
N MET A 143 17.46 -18.92 3.70
CA MET A 143 16.60 -19.61 2.74
C MET A 143 17.35 -20.51 1.75
N VAL A 144 18.68 -20.43 1.70
CA VAL A 144 19.51 -21.24 0.79
C VAL A 144 19.33 -22.73 1.05
N GLY A 145 19.17 -23.52 -0.02
CA GLY A 145 19.08 -24.98 0.06
C GLY A 145 17.78 -25.52 0.66
N LYS A 146 16.72 -24.69 0.80
CA LYS A 146 15.41 -25.12 1.31
C LYS A 146 14.48 -25.68 0.23
N LEU A 147 14.95 -25.81 -1.00
CA LEU A 147 14.24 -26.56 -2.05
C LEU A 147 14.10 -28.02 -1.63
N GLY A 148 12.89 -28.44 -1.28
CA GLY A 148 12.55 -29.84 -1.01
C GLY A 148 12.19 -30.59 -2.29
N GLY A 149 12.25 -31.93 -2.25
CA GLY A 149 11.95 -32.79 -3.41
C GLY A 149 10.49 -32.74 -3.94
N ARG A 150 9.62 -31.93 -3.33
CA ARG A 150 8.23 -31.69 -3.78
C ARG A 150 7.99 -30.27 -4.28
N TYR A 151 9.02 -29.43 -4.32
CA TYR A 151 8.88 -28.07 -4.84
C TYR A 151 8.83 -28.10 -6.37
N ILE A 152 7.76 -27.53 -6.93
CA ILE A 152 7.58 -27.34 -8.38
C ILE A 152 8.26 -26.03 -8.82
N ASN A 153 8.25 -25.01 -7.96
CA ASN A 153 8.86 -23.70 -8.20
C ASN A 153 9.96 -23.41 -7.18
N ARG A 154 10.90 -22.53 -7.55
CA ARG A 154 12.02 -22.13 -6.70
C ARG A 154 11.74 -20.88 -5.85
N SER A 155 10.74 -20.09 -6.23
CA SER A 155 10.23 -18.88 -5.60
C SER A 155 8.70 -18.91 -5.56
N CYS A 156 8.08 -17.98 -4.81
CA CYS A 156 6.62 -17.82 -4.79
C CYS A 156 6.08 -16.90 -5.90
N VAL A 157 6.96 -16.14 -6.55
CA VAL A 157 6.70 -15.21 -7.66
C VAL A 157 7.52 -15.58 -8.88
#